data_AF-A0A7V9AUF2-F1
#
_entry.id   AF-A0A7V9AUF2-F1
#
_cell.length_a   1.000
_cell.length_b   1.000
_cell.length_c   1.000
_cell.angle_alpha   90.00
_cell.angle_beta   90.00
_cell.angle_gamma   90.00
#
_symmetry.space_group_name_H-M   'P 1'
#
loop_
_entity.id
_entity.type
_entity.pdbx_description
1 polymer ?
#
loop_
_entity_poly.entity_id
_entity_poly.type
_entity_poly.pdbx_seq_one_letter_code
_entity_poly.pdbx_strand_id
1 'polypeptide(L)' 'MPQDVRIAVRALVRAPAFTLTTILTLALAAGANAAILAVVYGVMLKPLPFPEPERLVAVWP' A
#
# COMPACT_ATOMS: atom_id res chain seq x y z
N MET A 1 -14.42 22.69 15.93
CA MET A 1 -13.77 21.36 15.83
C MET A 1 -14.77 20.23 15.58
N PRO A 2 -15.76 19.89 16.44
CA PRO A 2 -16.68 18.77 16.16
C PRO A 2 -17.66 19.08 15.01
N GLN A 3 -18.06 20.34 14.89
CA GLN A 3 -18.96 20.82 13.83
C GLN A 3 -18.34 20.67 12.43
N ASP A 4 -17.04 20.88 12.30
CA ASP A 4 -16.33 20.86 11.03
C ASP A 4 -16.31 19.44 10.45
N VAL A 5 -16.02 18.45 11.32
CA VAL A 5 -16.11 17.02 10.98
C VAL A 5 -17.52 16.63 10.58
N ARG A 6 -18.54 17.08 11.34
CA ARG A 6 -19.95 16.79 11.03
C ARG A 6 -20.38 17.39 9.69
N ILE A 7 -19.93 18.60 9.37
CA ILE A 7 -20.20 19.26 8.10
C ILE A 7 -19.52 18.51 6.95
N ALA A 8 -18.25 18.13 7.11
CA ALA A 8 -17.51 17.37 6.11
C ALA A 8 -18.17 16.01 5.81
N VAL A 9 -18.53 15.25 6.84
CA VAL A 9 -19.23 13.96 6.69
C VAL A 9 -20.58 14.17 5.97
N ARG A 10 -21.33 15.22 6.33
CA ARG A 10 -22.60 15.53 5.68
C ARG A 10 -22.43 15.90 4.20
N ALA A 11 -21.33 16.58 3.85
CA ALA A 11 -21.00 16.91 2.46
C ALA A 11 -20.69 15.65 1.63
N LEU A 12 -19.90 14.71 2.20
CA LEU A 12 -19.59 13.44 1.56
C LEU A 12 -20.85 12.59 1.30
N VAL A 13 -21.75 12.51 2.28
CA VAL A 13 -23.02 11.77 2.15
C VAL A 13 -23.97 12.40 1.12
N ARG A 14 -23.87 13.71 0.87
CA ARG A 14 -24.68 14.40 -0.15
C ARG A 14 -24.19 14.16 -1.58
N ALA A 15 -22.94 13.76 -1.78
CA ALA A 15 -22.35 13.48 -3.09
C ALA A 15 -21.83 12.03 -3.16
N PRO A 16 -22.71 11.02 -3.10
CA PRO A 16 -22.32 9.63 -2.92
C PRO A 16 -21.52 9.08 -4.12
N ALA A 17 -21.87 9.48 -5.35
CA ALA A 17 -21.15 9.03 -6.55
C ALA A 17 -19.70 9.52 -6.57
N PHE A 18 -19.48 10.81 -6.31
CA PHE A 18 -18.14 11.40 -6.22
C PHE A 18 -17.32 10.83 -5.06
N THR A 19 -17.97 10.65 -3.91
CA THR A 19 -17.32 10.08 -2.73
C THR A 19 -16.88 8.64 -3.00
N LEU A 20 -17.74 7.83 -3.63
CA LEU A 20 -17.42 6.45 -3.96
C LEU A 20 -16.26 6.34 -4.97
N THR A 21 -16.29 7.12 -6.06
CA THR A 21 -15.19 7.10 -7.04
C THR A 21 -13.87 7.54 -6.42
N THR A 22 -13.90 8.55 -5.56
CA THR A 22 -12.72 9.02 -4.81
C THR A 22 -12.18 7.92 -3.90
N ILE A 23 -13.04 7.29 -3.08
CA ILE A 23 -12.65 6.18 -2.21
C ILE A 23 -12.05 5.03 -3.01
N LEU A 24 -12.69 4.61 -4.10
CA LEU A 24 -12.20 3.54 -4.95
C LEU A 24 -10.84 3.88 -5.56
N THR A 25 -10.68 5.11 -6.07
CA THR A 25 -9.41 5.58 -6.64
C THR A 25 -8.29 5.55 -5.60
N LEU A 26 -8.55 6.07 -4.40
CA LEU A 26 -7.58 6.07 -3.30
C LEU A 26 -7.24 4.65 -2.83
N ALA A 27 -8.24 3.80 -2.69
CA ALA A 27 -8.06 2.41 -2.30
C ALA A 27 -7.23 1.63 -3.32
N LEU A 28 -7.49 1.84 -4.62
CA LEU A 28 -6.71 1.23 -5.70
C LEU A 28 -5.26 1.73 -5.68
N ALA A 29 -5.03 3.04 -5.57
CA ALA A 29 -3.68 3.58 -5.54
C ALA A 29 -2.87 3.10 -4.33
N ALA A 30 -3.46 3.16 -3.14
CA ALA A 30 -2.82 2.68 -1.91
C ALA A 30 -2.59 1.16 -1.96
N GLY A 31 -3.60 0.39 -2.39
CA GLY A 31 -3.55 -1.06 -2.50
C GLY A 31 -2.55 -1.54 -3.55
N ALA A 32 -2.46 -0.88 -4.70
CA ALA A 32 -1.48 -1.20 -5.73
C ALA A 32 -0.06 -1.02 -5.23
N ASN A 33 0.23 0.12 -4.57
CA ASN A 33 1.54 0.37 -3.98
C ASN A 33 1.89 -0.70 -2.91
N ALA A 34 0.95 -1.01 -2.02
CA ALA A 34 1.14 -2.03 -1.00
C ALA A 34 1.34 -3.43 -1.59
N ALA A 35 0.59 -3.78 -2.64
CA ALA A 35 0.72 -5.06 -3.33
C ALA A 35 2.06 -5.18 -4.06
N ILE A 36 2.50 -4.13 -4.76
CA ILE A 36 3.81 -4.09 -5.41
C ILE A 36 4.91 -4.25 -4.36
N LEU A 37 4.87 -3.49 -3.26
CA LEU A 37 5.85 -3.64 -2.19
C LEU A 37 5.81 -5.06 -1.61
N ALA A 38 4.63 -5.59 -1.27
CA ALA A 38 4.50 -6.93 -0.72
C ALA A 38 5.04 -8.02 -1.67
N VAL A 39 4.81 -7.89 -2.98
CA VAL A 39 5.36 -8.80 -4.00
C VAL A 39 6.87 -8.60 -4.12
N VAL A 40 7.37 -7.37 -4.16
CA VAL A 40 8.80 -7.08 -4.20
C VAL A 40 9.50 -7.65 -2.97
N TYR A 41 9.00 -7.40 -1.77
CA TYR A 41 9.51 -8.02 -0.55
C TYR A 41 9.37 -9.55 -0.60
N GLY A 42 8.22 -10.08 -1.03
CA GLY A 42 7.97 -11.52 -1.08
C GLY A 42 8.75 -12.28 -2.15
N VAL A 43 9.17 -11.63 -3.24
CA VAL A 43 9.89 -12.24 -4.36
C VAL A 43 11.39 -11.92 -4.32
N MET A 44 11.79 -10.68 -3.99
CA MET A 44 13.20 -10.36 -3.74
C MET A 44 13.70 -10.91 -2.41
N LEU A 45 12.85 -11.04 -1.38
CA LEU A 45 13.18 -11.76 -0.13
C LEU A 45 12.57 -13.16 -0.04
N LYS A 46 12.00 -13.72 -1.11
CA LYS A 46 12.12 -15.16 -1.24
C LYS A 46 13.60 -15.37 -1.55
N PRO A 47 14.38 -15.92 -0.59
CA PRO A 47 15.77 -16.19 -0.87
C PRO A 47 15.77 -17.02 -2.14
N LEU A 48 16.63 -16.68 -3.10
CA LEU A 48 17.08 -17.67 -4.04
C LEU A 48 17.29 -18.95 -3.20
N PRO A 49 16.81 -20.13 -3.64
CA PRO A 49 17.22 -21.37 -3.02
C PRO A 49 18.76 -21.39 -3.11
N PHE A 50 19.43 -20.87 -2.09
CA PHE A 50 20.85 -20.94 -1.88
C PHE A 50 21.00 -22.19 -1.02
N PRO A 51 21.32 -23.34 -1.64
CA PRO A 51 21.56 -24.57 -0.90
C PRO A 51 22.71 -24.48 0.12
N GLU A 52 23.52 -23.41 0.15
CA GLU A 52 24.55 -23.19 1.19
C GLU A 52 24.69 -21.68 1.56
N PRO A 53 24.01 -21.19 2.62
CA PRO A 53 24.18 -19.80 3.10
C PRO A 53 25.56 -19.52 3.70
N GLU A 54 26.34 -20.54 4.08
CA GLU A 54 27.72 -20.41 4.60
C GLU A 54 28.77 -19.90 3.59
N ARG A 55 28.44 -19.77 2.29
CA ARG A 55 29.38 -19.22 1.27
C ARG A 55 29.11 -17.78 0.84
N LEU A 56 28.26 -17.05 1.57
CA LEU A 56 28.01 -15.63 1.31
C LEU A 56 29.17 -14.78 1.85
N VAL A 57 30.20 -14.59 1.02
CA VAL A 57 31.29 -13.63 1.31
C VAL A 57 30.79 -12.24 0.93
N ALA A 58 30.56 -11.39 1.93
CA ALA A 58 30.24 -9.98 1.71
C ALA A 58 31.49 -9.26 1.17
N VAL A 59 31.52 -9.01 -0.14
CA VAL A 59 32.49 -8.10 -0.74
C VAL A 59 31.89 -6.70 -0.66
N TRP A 60 32.23 -5.97 0.41
CA TRP A 60 31.98 -4.53 0.49
C TRP A 60 33.30 -3.79 0.17
N PRO A 61 33.29 -2.76 -0.68
CA PRO A 61 34.45 -1.90 -0.91
C PRO A 61 34.71 -0.92 0.24
#